data_AF-A0A9D1TW58-F1
#
_entry.id   AF-A0A9D1TW58-F1
#
_cell.length_a   1.000
_cell.length_b   1.000
_cell.length_c   1.000
_cell.angle_alpha   90.00
_cell.angle_beta   90.00
_cell.angle_gamma   90.00
#
_symmetry.space_group_name_H-M   'P 1'
#
loop_
_entity.id
_entity.type
_entity.pdbx_description
1 polymer ?
#
loop_
_entity_poly.entity_id
_entity_poly.type
_entity_poly.pdbx_seq_one_letter_code
_entity_poly.pdbx_strand_id
1 'polypeptide(L)'
;MFVKTLTDAEALEVATVYPVWASQTSYSAGDIISHGVNNLGDPQLYKVAQSHVSQSQYPPGAGTESLYTAFGLNDSGVPLWAQPSGAHDAYNIGDVVDYNGTLYKSTINGNVWAPDVYPAGWELVESTEPGPEPEPGGGENPEPTEYPEFVQPTGAHDAYSVGDRVTYNGKVYESTMDGNVYSPDAYPAGWKEVA
;
A
#
# COMPACT_ATOMS: atom_id res chain seq x y z
N MET A 1 -13.99 5.99 -21.81
CA MET A 1 -12.78 6.84 -21.78
C MET A 1 -11.60 5.89 -21.67
N PHE A 2 -10.68 5.92 -22.63
CA PHE A 2 -9.60 4.95 -22.77
C PHE A 2 -8.58 5.11 -21.63
N VAL A 3 -8.38 4.08 -20.81
CA VAL A 3 -7.15 3.95 -20.01
C VAL A 3 -6.05 3.59 -21.00
N LYS A 4 -5.16 4.55 -21.28
CA LYS A 4 -3.90 4.25 -21.97
C LYS A 4 -3.02 3.50 -20.96
N THR A 5 -2.94 2.19 -21.10
CA THR A 5 -1.87 1.41 -20.48
C THR A 5 -0.57 1.82 -21.15
N LEU A 6 0.27 2.57 -20.42
CA LEU A 6 1.65 2.80 -20.82
C LEU A 6 2.33 1.44 -20.96
N THR A 7 2.99 1.22 -22.08
CA THR A 7 3.72 -0.03 -22.30
C THR A 7 4.96 -0.06 -21.41
N ASP A 8 5.41 -1.24 -20.97
CA ASP A 8 6.59 -1.41 -20.09
C ASP A 8 7.84 -0.72 -20.66
N ALA A 9 7.94 -0.59 -21.99
CA ALA A 9 9.00 0.14 -22.68
C ALA A 9 8.91 1.68 -22.49
N GLU A 10 7.70 2.24 -22.44
CA GLU A 10 7.46 3.66 -22.14
C GLU A 10 7.65 3.96 -20.64
N ALA A 11 7.35 3.00 -19.75
CA ALA A 11 7.64 3.12 -18.33
C ALA A 11 9.17 3.16 -18.06
N LEU A 12 9.94 2.32 -18.76
CA LEU A 12 11.40 2.31 -18.72
C LEU A 12 12.06 3.55 -19.33
N GLU A 13 11.45 4.17 -20.36
CA GLU A 13 11.96 5.42 -20.94
C GLU A 13 11.77 6.64 -20.02
N VAL A 14 10.79 6.63 -19.11
CA VAL A 14 10.52 7.76 -18.19
C VAL A 14 11.50 7.81 -17.02
N ALA A 15 12.04 6.67 -16.57
CA ALA A 15 12.99 6.61 -15.45
C ALA A 15 14.39 7.15 -15.81
N THR A 16 14.79 7.15 -17.09
CA THR A 16 16.05 7.74 -17.60
C THR A 16 15.96 9.25 -17.86
N VAL A 17 14.78 9.87 -17.77
CA VAL A 17 14.60 11.32 -18.00
C VAL A 17 15.06 12.14 -16.80
N TYR A 18 14.97 11.57 -15.59
CA TYR A 18 15.25 12.31 -14.36
C TYR A 18 16.71 12.11 -13.90
N PRO A 19 17.41 13.20 -13.54
CA PRO A 19 18.81 13.13 -13.14
C PRO A 19 18.97 12.28 -11.87
N VAL A 20 20.00 11.43 -11.86
CA VAL A 20 20.40 10.68 -10.66
C VAL A 20 20.91 11.66 -9.62
N TRP A 21 20.50 11.46 -8.37
CA TRP A 21 20.95 12.26 -7.24
C TRP A 21 22.48 12.22 -7.13
N ALA A 22 23.06 13.40 -6.94
CA ALA A 22 24.48 13.57 -6.71
C ALA A 22 24.68 14.50 -5.51
N SER A 23 25.70 14.22 -4.70
CA SER A 23 26.10 15.11 -3.60
C SER A 23 26.74 16.40 -4.13
N GLN A 24 26.77 17.45 -3.30
CA GLN A 24 27.31 18.78 -3.65
C GLN A 24 26.63 19.42 -4.87
N THR A 25 25.40 19.03 -5.16
CA THR A 25 24.59 19.54 -6.27
C THR A 25 23.51 20.46 -5.71
N SER A 26 23.29 21.61 -6.36
CA SER A 26 22.21 22.52 -5.99
C SER A 26 20.91 22.04 -6.62
N TYR A 27 19.93 21.73 -5.78
CA TYR A 27 18.57 21.38 -6.21
C TYR A 27 17.58 22.46 -5.80
N SER A 28 16.58 22.69 -6.63
CA SER A 28 15.45 23.58 -6.38
C SER A 28 14.26 22.81 -5.84
N ALA A 29 13.45 23.44 -4.99
CA ALA A 29 12.16 22.88 -4.58
C ALA A 29 11.31 22.53 -5.82
N GLY A 30 10.82 21.30 -5.88
CA GLY A 30 10.07 20.75 -7.00
C GLY A 30 10.90 19.97 -8.02
N ASP A 31 12.24 20.01 -7.95
CA ASP A 31 13.09 19.18 -8.82
C ASP A 31 12.79 17.69 -8.59
N ILE A 32 12.83 16.92 -9.67
CA ILE A 32 12.67 15.46 -9.62
C ILE A 32 14.02 14.82 -9.90
N ILE A 33 14.42 13.92 -9.00
CA ILE A 33 15.68 13.19 -9.04
C ILE A 33 15.45 11.71 -8.78
N SER A 34 16.33 10.84 -9.27
CA SER A 34 16.31 9.41 -8.94
C SER A 34 17.41 9.05 -7.94
N HIS A 35 17.10 8.20 -6.96
CA HIS A 35 18.10 7.71 -6.00
C HIS A 35 17.76 6.30 -5.50
N GLY A 36 18.67 5.35 -5.71
CA GLY A 36 18.42 3.94 -5.37
C GLY A 36 17.37 3.29 -6.26
N VAL A 37 16.81 2.18 -5.80
CA VAL A 37 15.73 1.44 -6.49
C VAL A 37 14.54 1.28 -5.56
N ASN A 38 13.34 1.21 -6.13
CA ASN A 38 12.12 0.87 -5.43
C ASN A 38 11.96 -0.67 -5.32
N ASN A 39 10.84 -1.13 -4.75
CA ASN A 39 10.55 -2.55 -4.58
C ASN A 39 10.40 -3.31 -5.93
N LEU A 40 10.16 -2.58 -7.03
CA LEU A 40 10.10 -3.10 -8.39
C LEU A 40 11.48 -3.31 -9.04
N GLY A 41 12.54 -2.82 -8.40
CA GLY A 41 13.87 -2.76 -9.02
C GLY A 41 14.03 -1.59 -10.01
N ASP A 42 13.03 -0.71 -10.13
CA ASP A 42 13.09 0.52 -10.91
C ASP A 42 13.74 1.66 -10.11
N PRO A 43 14.33 2.67 -10.78
CA PRO A 43 14.85 3.85 -10.08
C PRO A 43 13.78 4.56 -9.24
N GLN A 44 14.00 4.66 -7.93
CA GLN A 44 13.09 5.39 -7.05
C GLN A 44 13.21 6.89 -7.31
N LEU A 45 12.08 7.54 -7.62
CA LEU A 45 12.02 8.99 -7.81
C LEU A 45 11.75 9.71 -6.50
N TYR A 46 12.35 10.88 -6.36
CA TYR A 46 12.17 11.80 -5.26
C TYR A 46 11.94 13.21 -5.79
N LYS A 47 10.98 13.90 -5.20
CA LYS A 47 10.73 15.31 -5.42
C LYS A 47 11.46 16.08 -4.32
N VAL A 48 12.22 17.10 -4.69
CA VAL A 48 12.92 17.94 -3.75
C VAL A 48 11.91 18.84 -3.05
N ALA A 49 11.78 18.70 -1.73
CA ALA A 49 10.78 19.44 -0.94
C ALA A 49 11.17 20.92 -0.76
N GLN A 50 12.47 21.19 -0.61
CA GLN A 50 13.00 22.54 -0.41
C GLN A 50 14.33 22.74 -1.13
N SER A 51 14.60 23.94 -1.64
CA SER A 51 15.85 24.24 -2.33
C SER A 51 17.05 24.13 -1.38
N HIS A 52 18.07 23.37 -1.77
CA HIS A 52 19.26 23.15 -0.95
C HIS A 52 20.46 22.68 -1.80
N VAL A 53 21.64 22.66 -1.19
CA VAL A 53 22.81 21.96 -1.75
C VAL A 53 22.89 20.59 -1.09
N SER A 54 22.83 19.53 -1.91
CA SER A 54 22.84 18.16 -1.44
C SER A 54 24.15 17.80 -0.72
N GLN A 55 24.07 16.89 0.24
CA GLN A 55 25.23 16.43 1.02
C GLN A 55 25.22 14.91 1.13
N SER A 56 26.39 14.28 1.07
CA SER A 56 26.52 12.82 1.17
C SER A 56 25.97 12.22 2.46
N GLN A 57 25.91 13.01 3.54
CA GLN A 57 25.36 12.60 4.83
C GLN A 57 23.81 12.59 4.85
N TYR A 58 23.18 13.30 3.91
CA TYR A 58 21.73 13.41 3.79
C TYR A 58 21.27 13.01 2.38
N PRO A 59 21.45 11.73 1.99
CA PRO A 59 20.92 11.23 0.73
C PRO A 59 19.39 11.07 0.79
N PRO A 60 18.67 11.09 -0.35
CA PRO A 60 17.24 10.84 -0.39
C PRO A 60 16.88 9.48 0.23
N GLY A 61 15.95 9.49 1.18
CA GLY A 61 15.49 8.30 1.90
C GLY A 61 15.09 8.60 3.34
N ALA A 62 14.99 7.54 4.16
CA ALA A 62 14.58 7.63 5.55
C ALA A 62 15.46 8.60 6.36
N GLY A 63 14.83 9.50 7.12
CA GLY A 63 15.49 10.55 7.91
C GLY A 63 15.80 11.83 7.14
N THR A 64 15.42 11.92 5.86
CA THR A 64 15.59 13.13 5.02
C THR A 64 14.29 13.60 4.37
N GLU A 65 13.15 13.22 4.93
CA GLU A 65 11.80 13.51 4.43
C GLU A 65 11.53 15.02 4.33
N SER A 66 12.26 15.83 5.10
CA SER A 66 12.21 17.30 5.02
C SER A 66 12.90 17.88 3.78
N LEU A 67 13.77 17.11 3.11
CA LEU A 67 14.51 17.51 1.91
C LEU A 67 13.99 16.83 0.66
N TYR A 68 13.55 15.58 0.78
CA TYR A 68 13.15 14.75 -0.35
C TYR A 68 11.86 13.98 -0.02
N THR A 69 10.94 14.03 -0.96
CA THR A 69 9.67 13.33 -0.90
C THR A 69 9.69 12.22 -1.94
N ALA A 70 9.72 10.96 -1.52
CA ALA A 70 9.59 9.83 -2.45
C ALA A 70 8.25 9.94 -3.18
N PHE A 71 8.24 9.72 -4.48
CA PHE A 71 7.01 9.59 -5.25
C PHE A 71 7.23 8.61 -6.40
N GLY A 72 6.17 7.95 -6.83
CA GLY A 72 6.24 6.85 -7.78
C GLY A 72 5.02 5.95 -7.60
N LEU A 73 4.94 4.87 -8.36
CA LEU A 73 3.92 3.84 -8.17
C LEU A 73 4.57 2.58 -7.62
N ASN A 74 3.84 1.79 -6.83
CA ASN A 74 4.21 0.42 -6.49
C ASN A 74 3.86 -0.55 -7.63
N ASP A 75 4.12 -1.84 -7.42
CA ASP A 75 3.92 -2.94 -8.38
C ASP A 75 2.49 -3.05 -8.91
N SER A 76 1.52 -2.57 -8.12
CA SER A 76 0.11 -2.56 -8.48
C SER A 76 -0.35 -1.24 -9.11
N GLY A 77 0.59 -0.33 -9.41
CA GLY A 77 0.28 1.00 -9.95
C GLY A 77 -0.27 1.98 -8.91
N VAL A 78 -0.12 1.70 -7.60
CA VAL A 78 -0.61 2.57 -6.52
C VAL A 78 0.45 3.61 -6.15
N PRO A 79 0.09 4.90 -6.01
CA PRO A 79 1.04 5.93 -5.63
C PRO A 79 1.74 5.64 -4.31
N LEU A 80 3.06 5.73 -4.26
CA LEU A 80 3.80 5.73 -3.00
C LEU A 80 3.43 6.98 -2.20
N TRP A 81 3.27 6.83 -0.90
CA TRP A 81 2.99 7.93 0.00
C TRP A 81 4.16 8.93 -0.01
N ALA A 82 3.79 10.20 -0.12
CA ALA A 82 4.67 11.32 -0.29
C ALA A 82 4.21 12.42 0.68
N GLN A 83 5.08 12.86 1.59
CA GLN A 83 4.78 13.98 2.50
C GLN A 83 4.31 15.22 1.70
N PRO A 84 3.06 15.68 1.84
CA PRO A 84 2.58 16.86 1.13
C PRO A 84 3.27 18.13 1.62
N SER A 85 3.50 19.08 0.71
CA SER A 85 4.07 20.40 0.98
C SER A 85 3.02 21.46 1.32
N GLY A 86 1.73 21.19 1.06
CA GLY A 86 0.61 22.03 1.48
C GLY A 86 -0.74 21.52 0.96
N ALA A 87 -1.74 22.39 0.92
CA ALA A 87 -3.11 22.00 0.53
C ALA A 87 -3.25 21.58 -0.96
N HIS A 88 -2.27 21.88 -1.81
CA HIS A 88 -2.33 21.64 -3.24
C HIS A 88 -1.88 20.22 -3.65
N ASP A 89 -1.19 19.53 -2.75
CA ASP A 89 -0.68 18.17 -2.91
C ASP A 89 -1.10 17.26 -1.74
N ALA A 90 -2.05 17.71 -0.91
CA ALA A 90 -2.60 16.93 0.18
C ALA A 90 -3.61 15.88 -0.31
N TYR A 91 -3.67 14.74 0.39
CA TYR A 91 -4.54 13.62 0.04
C TYR A 91 -5.98 13.86 0.49
N ASN A 92 -6.94 13.61 -0.39
CA ASN A 92 -8.36 13.74 -0.08
C ASN A 92 -8.95 12.41 0.36
N ILE A 93 -10.20 12.45 0.85
CA ILE A 93 -10.91 11.23 1.26
C ILE A 93 -10.99 10.26 0.08
N GLY A 94 -10.56 9.02 0.30
CA GLY A 94 -10.58 7.96 -0.70
C GLY A 94 -9.30 7.81 -1.50
N ASP A 95 -8.33 8.74 -1.37
CA ASP A 95 -7.03 8.58 -2.02
C ASP A 95 -6.26 7.42 -1.39
N VAL A 96 -5.74 6.51 -2.22
CA VAL A 96 -4.98 5.33 -1.78
C VAL A 96 -3.50 5.53 -2.09
N VAL A 97 -2.67 5.20 -1.11
CA VAL A 97 -1.22 5.29 -1.21
C VAL A 97 -0.54 4.08 -0.58
N ASP A 98 0.62 3.71 -1.09
CA ASP A 98 1.51 2.73 -0.49
C ASP A 98 2.47 3.44 0.48
N TYR A 99 2.38 3.11 1.76
CA TYR A 99 3.31 3.58 2.78
C TYR A 99 4.10 2.38 3.32
N ASN A 100 5.39 2.31 2.96
CA ASN A 100 6.31 1.24 3.35
C ASN A 100 5.82 -0.18 2.98
N GLY A 101 5.20 -0.34 1.81
CA GLY A 101 4.69 -1.63 1.31
C GLY A 101 3.31 -2.00 1.84
N THR A 102 2.64 -1.09 2.56
CA THR A 102 1.27 -1.27 3.04
C THR A 102 0.37 -0.23 2.41
N LEU A 103 -0.78 -0.63 1.87
CA LEU A 103 -1.72 0.29 1.27
C LEU A 103 -2.57 0.97 2.35
N TYR A 104 -2.74 2.28 2.24
CA TYR A 104 -3.58 3.10 3.09
C TYR A 104 -4.48 3.98 2.26
N LYS A 105 -5.75 4.07 2.64
CA LYS A 105 -6.74 4.97 2.07
C LYS A 105 -6.97 6.14 3.01
N SER A 106 -6.84 7.36 2.53
CA SER A 106 -7.08 8.55 3.35
C SER A 106 -8.57 8.66 3.73
N THR A 107 -8.85 8.97 4.99
CA THR A 107 -10.21 9.12 5.54
C THR A 107 -10.61 10.58 5.75
N ILE A 108 -9.67 11.52 5.55
CA ILE A 108 -9.89 12.96 5.74
C ILE A 108 -9.50 13.76 4.49
N ASN A 109 -10.15 14.92 4.29
CA ASN A 109 -9.81 15.83 3.18
C ASN A 109 -8.57 16.65 3.53
N GLY A 110 -7.67 16.83 2.56
CA GLY A 110 -6.43 17.57 2.76
C GLY A 110 -5.50 16.93 3.80
N ASN A 111 -5.45 15.61 3.84
CA ASN A 111 -4.55 14.85 4.69
C ASN A 111 -3.09 15.10 4.28
N VAL A 112 -2.33 15.67 5.21
CA VAL A 112 -0.89 15.95 5.06
C VAL A 112 -0.03 15.12 5.99
N TRP A 113 -0.61 14.21 6.77
CA TRP A 113 0.10 13.44 7.78
C TRP A 113 0.36 12.02 7.30
N ALA A 114 1.52 11.47 7.66
CA ALA A 114 1.85 10.07 7.39
C ALA A 114 0.97 9.10 8.21
N PRO A 115 0.75 7.86 7.74
CA PRO A 115 -0.02 6.85 8.47
C PRO A 115 0.53 6.51 9.87
N ASP A 116 1.85 6.57 10.07
CA ASP A 116 2.49 6.33 11.37
C ASP A 116 2.38 7.54 12.33
N VAL A 117 2.30 8.76 11.77
CA VAL A 117 2.13 10.00 12.54
C VAL A 117 0.68 10.23 12.94
N TYR A 118 -0.27 9.97 12.04
CA TYR A 118 -1.70 10.18 12.27
C TYR A 118 -2.55 9.03 11.70
N PRO A 119 -2.53 7.85 12.34
CA PRO A 119 -3.22 6.66 11.84
C PRO A 119 -4.73 6.83 11.74
N ALA A 120 -5.34 7.70 12.57
CA ALA A 120 -6.78 7.98 12.50
C ALA A 120 -7.22 8.64 11.18
N GLY A 121 -6.29 9.26 10.43
CA GLY A 121 -6.54 9.83 9.10
C GLY A 121 -6.43 8.83 7.96
N TRP A 122 -6.15 7.55 8.26
CA TRP A 122 -5.90 6.51 7.27
C TRP A 122 -6.67 5.23 7.61
N GLU A 123 -7.15 4.54 6.58
CA GLU A 123 -7.74 3.22 6.64
C GLU A 123 -6.77 2.25 5.97
N LEU A 124 -6.35 1.21 6.67
CA LEU A 124 -5.49 0.18 6.09
C LEU A 124 -6.27 -0.56 5.01
N VAL A 125 -5.77 -0.53 3.79
CA VAL A 125 -6.28 -1.33 2.68
C VAL A 125 -5.46 -2.59 2.71
N GLU A 126 -6.03 -3.69 3.21
CA GLU A 126 -5.32 -4.96 3.18
C GLU A 126 -4.90 -5.25 1.75
N SER A 127 -3.59 -5.39 1.55
CA SER A 127 -3.02 -5.88 0.31
C SER A 127 -3.50 -7.32 0.18
N THR A 128 -4.63 -7.53 -0.48
CA THR A 128 -4.86 -8.81 -1.16
C THR A 128 -3.74 -8.92 -2.18
N GLU A 129 -2.62 -9.54 -1.80
CA GLU A 129 -1.65 -10.00 -2.78
C GLU A 129 -2.44 -10.72 -3.87
N PRO A 130 -2.26 -10.37 -5.16
CA PRO A 130 -2.74 -11.23 -6.20
C PRO A 130 -1.94 -12.53 -6.09
N GLY A 131 -2.52 -13.53 -5.43
CA GLY A 131 -2.17 -14.91 -5.72
C GLY A 131 -2.22 -15.11 -7.24
N PRO A 132 -1.34 -15.95 -7.81
CA PRO A 132 -1.07 -16.00 -9.24
C PRO A 132 -2.37 -15.98 -10.04
N GLU A 133 -2.46 -14.97 -10.92
CA GLU A 133 -3.60 -14.64 -11.77
C GLU A 133 -4.23 -15.91 -12.37
N PRO A 134 -5.49 -16.26 -12.05
CA PRO A 134 -6.19 -17.28 -12.82
C PRO A 134 -6.57 -16.65 -14.16
N GLU A 135 -6.09 -17.27 -15.24
CA GLU A 135 -6.38 -16.87 -16.62
C GLU A 135 -7.88 -16.67 -16.89
N PRO A 136 -8.26 -15.78 -17.84
CA PRO A 136 -9.65 -15.44 -18.10
C PRO A 136 -10.34 -16.56 -18.87
N GLY A 137 -10.85 -17.56 -18.14
CA GLY A 137 -11.68 -18.64 -18.65
C GLY A 137 -12.99 -18.67 -17.90
N GLY A 138 -14.08 -18.28 -18.55
CA GLY A 138 -15.39 -18.15 -17.92
C GLY A 138 -15.99 -19.47 -17.41
N GLY A 139 -16.88 -19.30 -16.43
CA GLY A 139 -17.86 -20.31 -16.04
C GLY A 139 -17.43 -21.15 -14.84
N GLU A 140 -18.22 -21.05 -13.78
CA GLU A 140 -18.23 -21.93 -12.60
C GLU A 140 -17.10 -21.68 -11.59
N ASN A 141 -17.41 -20.81 -10.62
CA ASN A 141 -16.64 -20.53 -9.40
C ASN A 141 -16.26 -21.85 -8.69
N PRO A 142 -14.99 -22.31 -8.70
CA PRO A 142 -14.57 -23.36 -7.79
C PRO A 142 -14.32 -22.72 -6.43
N GLU A 143 -15.09 -23.12 -5.41
CA GLU A 143 -14.82 -22.71 -4.03
C GLU A 143 -13.36 -23.03 -3.68
N PRO A 144 -12.63 -22.10 -3.04
CA PRO A 144 -11.28 -22.37 -2.56
C PRO A 144 -11.29 -23.62 -1.67
N THR A 145 -10.55 -24.66 -2.04
CA THR A 145 -10.54 -25.94 -1.32
C THR A 145 -9.69 -25.90 -0.05
N GLU A 146 -8.94 -24.82 0.18
CA GLU A 146 -8.04 -24.67 1.33
C GLU A 146 -8.21 -23.28 1.95
N TYR A 147 -8.53 -23.25 3.24
CA TYR A 147 -8.65 -22.04 4.06
C TYR A 147 -7.64 -22.09 5.20
N PRO A 148 -7.10 -20.94 5.64
CA PRO A 148 -6.14 -20.90 6.75
C PRO A 148 -6.74 -21.52 8.03
N GLU A 149 -5.93 -22.21 8.82
CA GLU A 149 -6.40 -22.76 10.11
C GLU A 149 -6.80 -21.61 11.06
N PHE A 150 -7.88 -21.80 11.82
CA PHE A 150 -8.32 -20.81 12.81
C PHE A 150 -7.22 -20.53 13.82
N VAL A 151 -6.86 -19.26 13.96
CA VAL A 151 -5.94 -18.74 14.96
C VAL A 151 -6.76 -17.94 15.96
N GLN A 152 -6.68 -18.32 17.23
CA GLN A 152 -7.40 -17.64 18.31
C GLN A 152 -6.94 -16.18 18.43
N PRO A 153 -7.82 -15.18 18.15
CA PRO A 153 -7.47 -13.78 18.31
C PRO A 153 -7.20 -13.45 19.77
N THR A 154 -6.28 -12.52 19.99
CA THR A 154 -5.86 -12.00 21.29
C THR A 154 -6.58 -10.71 21.67
N GLY A 155 -7.25 -10.05 20.71
CA GLY A 155 -8.06 -8.86 20.92
C GLY A 155 -8.82 -8.42 19.66
N ALA A 156 -9.25 -7.16 19.62
CA ALA A 156 -10.02 -6.64 18.49
C ALA A 156 -9.16 -6.31 17.24
N HIS A 157 -7.83 -6.31 17.37
CA HIS A 157 -6.90 -5.92 16.30
C HIS A 157 -6.50 -7.10 15.40
N ASP A 158 -6.79 -8.32 15.83
CA ASP A 158 -6.53 -9.59 15.15
C ASP A 158 -7.81 -10.44 15.05
N ALA A 159 -8.97 -9.80 15.23
CA ALA A 159 -10.28 -10.44 15.16
C ALA A 159 -10.74 -10.64 13.72
N TYR A 160 -11.53 -11.69 13.48
CA TYR A 160 -12.05 -12.00 12.14
C TYR A 160 -13.22 -11.10 11.76
N SER A 161 -13.25 -10.65 10.52
CA SER A 161 -14.31 -9.82 9.94
C SER A 161 -15.44 -10.70 9.37
N VAL A 162 -16.58 -10.09 9.03
CA VAL A 162 -17.66 -10.79 8.33
C VAL A 162 -17.16 -11.27 6.95
N GLY A 163 -17.33 -12.55 6.66
CA GLY A 163 -16.93 -13.17 5.40
C GLY A 163 -15.56 -13.86 5.44
N ASP A 164 -14.78 -13.68 6.51
CA ASP A 164 -13.50 -14.37 6.68
C ASP A 164 -13.71 -15.87 6.84
N ARG A 165 -12.89 -16.68 6.17
CA ARG A 165 -13.03 -18.14 6.20
C ARG A 165 -11.80 -18.80 6.78
N VAL A 166 -12.03 -19.73 7.69
CA VAL A 166 -10.99 -20.49 8.37
C VAL A 166 -11.32 -21.98 8.38
N THR A 167 -10.29 -22.80 8.40
CA THR A 167 -10.40 -24.24 8.68
C THR A 167 -10.31 -24.45 10.19
N TYR A 168 -11.28 -25.16 10.77
CA TYR A 168 -11.27 -25.54 12.19
C TYR A 168 -11.79 -26.96 12.34
N ASN A 169 -11.04 -27.84 13.01
CA ASN A 169 -11.37 -29.27 13.15
C ASN A 169 -11.64 -29.99 11.81
N GLY A 170 -10.93 -29.59 10.74
CA GLY A 170 -11.07 -30.19 9.40
C GLY A 170 -12.33 -29.78 8.63
N LYS A 171 -13.05 -28.77 9.13
CA LYS A 171 -14.21 -28.15 8.48
C LYS A 171 -13.95 -26.68 8.20
N VAL A 172 -14.67 -26.10 7.24
CA VAL A 172 -14.52 -24.69 6.89
C VAL A 172 -15.65 -23.88 7.50
N TYR A 173 -15.29 -22.79 8.16
CA TYR A 173 -16.21 -21.84 8.77
C TYR A 173 -16.00 -20.44 8.21
N GLU A 174 -17.09 -19.77 7.86
CA GLU A 174 -17.15 -18.36 7.47
C GLU A 174 -17.63 -17.52 8.66
N SER A 175 -16.90 -16.49 9.04
CA SER A 175 -17.27 -15.57 10.11
C SER A 175 -18.49 -14.74 9.69
N THR A 176 -19.48 -14.66 10.56
CA THR A 176 -20.76 -13.95 10.30
C THR A 176 -20.84 -12.62 11.05
N MET A 177 -19.82 -12.30 11.85
CA MET A 177 -19.78 -11.08 12.66
C MET A 177 -18.44 -10.36 12.53
N ASP A 178 -18.49 -9.05 12.59
CA ASP A 178 -17.32 -8.19 12.56
C ASP A 178 -16.63 -8.19 13.93
N GLY A 179 -15.30 -8.30 13.97
CA GLY A 179 -14.55 -8.43 15.20
C GLY A 179 -14.75 -9.76 15.95
N ASN A 180 -14.92 -10.86 15.21
CA ASN A 180 -15.07 -12.19 15.77
C ASN A 180 -13.76 -12.71 16.37
N VAL A 181 -13.71 -12.75 17.70
CA VAL A 181 -12.58 -13.26 18.48
C VAL A 181 -12.80 -14.66 19.03
N TYR A 182 -13.91 -15.31 18.70
CA TYR A 182 -14.29 -16.60 19.28
C TYR A 182 -14.10 -17.73 18.27
N SER A 183 -13.68 -18.91 18.71
CA SER A 183 -13.62 -20.09 17.83
C SER A 183 -15.03 -20.59 17.45
N PRO A 184 -15.18 -21.38 16.37
CA PRO A 184 -16.45 -21.99 16.00
C PRO A 184 -17.09 -22.83 17.11
N ASP A 185 -16.30 -23.46 17.99
CA ASP A 185 -16.80 -24.20 19.15
C ASP A 185 -17.21 -23.28 20.31
N ALA A 186 -16.51 -22.16 20.50
CA ALA A 186 -16.78 -21.22 21.59
C ALA A 186 -18.01 -20.34 21.30
N TYR A 187 -18.19 -19.93 20.05
CA TYR A 187 -19.34 -19.13 19.62
C TYR A 187 -19.84 -19.53 18.22
N PRO A 188 -20.56 -20.65 18.10
CA PRO A 188 -21.05 -21.16 16.82
C PRO A 188 -21.94 -20.18 16.05
N ALA A 189 -22.61 -19.26 16.75
CA ALA A 189 -23.48 -18.26 16.11
C ALA A 189 -22.70 -17.21 15.30
N GLY A 190 -21.42 -16.99 15.62
CA GLY A 190 -20.51 -16.10 14.88
C GLY A 190 -19.87 -16.76 13.66
N TRP A 191 -20.18 -18.02 13.38
CA TRP A 191 -19.59 -18.79 12.29
C TRP A 191 -20.66 -19.53 11.49
N LYS A 192 -20.40 -19.72 10.21
CA LYS A 192 -21.22 -20.49 9.29
C LYS A 192 -20.37 -21.59 8.69
N GLU A 193 -20.68 -22.84 9.02
CA GLU A 193 -20.07 -24.00 8.36
C GLU A 193 -20.42 -23.98 6.87
N VAL A 194 -19.39 -23.95 6.01
CA VAL A 194 -19.55 -23.92 4.55
C VAL A 194 -19.06 -25.20 3.87
N ALA A 195 -18.19 -25.99 4.52
CA ALA A 195 -17.73 -27.30 4.04
C ALA A 195 -17.36 -28.27 5.18
#